data_AF-A0A239QM13-F1
#
_entry.id   AF-A0A239QM13-F1
#
_cell.length_a   1.000
_cell.length_b   1.000
_cell.length_c   1.000
_cell.angle_alpha   90.00
_cell.angle_beta   90.00
_cell.angle_gamma   90.00
#
_symmetry.space_group_name_H-M   'P 1'
#
loop_
_entity.id
_entity.type
_entity.pdbx_description
1 polymer ?
#
loop_
_entity_poly.entity_id
_entity_poly.type
_entity_poly.pdbx_seq_one_letter_code
_entity_poly.pdbx_strand_id
1 'polypeptide(L)'
;MDRIDARKLLEEQFARSLALDKYKLIMYTVKTIDLSKDYGFQKTFNAFYRIRRNTEWRECFYGLFECAKKNHFSFEEVINKLYAETGNVEASFTSKMIATIDPDKPIWDQYVLHNLGLELKGKTSQERIKNAVVIYYRIENWFDNYLQTDEAYENIAEFDRWFPNYTWLSSVKKIDYLLWSKR
;
A
#
# COMPACT_ATOMS: atom_id res chain seq x y z
N MET A 1 -19.42 23.48 -29.95
CA MET A 1 -19.78 22.13 -29.49
C MET A 1 -18.50 21.50 -29.01
N ASP A 2 -18.37 21.26 -27.70
CA ASP A 2 -17.16 20.65 -27.17
C ASP A 2 -17.02 19.24 -27.76
N ARG A 3 -15.85 18.95 -28.33
CA ARG A 3 -15.56 17.67 -28.97
C ARG A 3 -15.49 16.60 -27.88
N ILE A 4 -16.24 15.52 -28.05
CA ILE A 4 -16.16 14.36 -27.16
C ILE A 4 -14.81 13.65 -27.42
N ASP A 5 -13.96 13.62 -26.40
CA ASP A 5 -12.71 12.84 -26.38
C ASP A 5 -12.93 11.55 -25.59
N ALA A 6 -13.29 10.48 -26.32
CA ALA A 6 -13.59 9.18 -25.71
C ALA A 6 -12.41 8.59 -24.94
N ARG A 7 -11.17 8.78 -25.43
CA ARG A 7 -9.96 8.24 -24.78
C ARG A 7 -9.78 8.88 -23.41
N LYS A 8 -9.84 10.20 -23.36
CA LYS A 8 -9.71 10.96 -22.10
C LYS A 8 -10.79 10.57 -21.09
N LEU A 9 -12.05 10.47 -21.53
CA LEU A 9 -13.16 10.12 -20.65
C LEU A 9 -13.02 8.71 -20.05
N LEU A 10 -12.57 7.74 -20.86
CA LEU A 10 -12.32 6.37 -20.40
C LEU A 10 -11.12 6.32 -19.44
N GLU A 11 -10.00 6.98 -19.78
CA GLU A 11 -8.84 7.11 -18.89
C GLU A 11 -9.26 7.64 -17.51
N GLU A 12 -9.98 8.75 -17.46
CA GLU A 12 -10.45 9.34 -16.21
C GLU A 12 -11.40 8.40 -15.46
N GLN A 13 -12.26 7.65 -16.15
CA GLN A 13 -13.15 6.69 -15.52
C GLN A 13 -12.40 5.52 -14.88
N PHE A 14 -11.38 4.97 -15.56
CA PHE A 14 -10.53 3.92 -15.02
C PHE A 14 -9.62 4.43 -13.90
N ALA A 15 -9.06 5.63 -14.03
CA ALA A 15 -8.26 6.25 -12.97
C ALA A 15 -9.09 6.47 -11.69
N ARG A 16 -10.36 6.88 -11.84
CA ARG A 16 -11.31 7.00 -10.72
C ARG A 16 -11.64 5.65 -10.10
N SER A 17 -11.83 4.59 -10.89
CA SER A 17 -12.17 3.26 -10.36
C SER A 17 -11.01 2.65 -9.55
N LEU A 18 -9.77 2.93 -9.95
CA LEU A 18 -8.54 2.58 -9.23
C LEU A 18 -8.16 3.61 -8.14
N ALA A 19 -8.92 4.70 -8.00
CA ALA A 19 -8.67 5.78 -7.05
C ALA A 19 -7.25 6.39 -7.14
N LEU A 20 -6.68 6.48 -8.35
CA LEU A 20 -5.31 6.96 -8.57
C LEU A 20 -5.10 8.40 -8.08
N ASP A 21 -6.08 9.28 -8.23
CA ASP A 21 -5.99 10.66 -7.72
C ASP A 21 -5.94 10.74 -6.20
N LYS A 22 -6.67 9.85 -5.51
CA LYS A 22 -6.59 9.76 -4.04
C LYS A 22 -5.22 9.27 -3.61
N TYR A 23 -4.67 8.29 -4.31
CA TYR A 23 -3.31 7.82 -4.05
C TYR A 23 -2.27 8.92 -4.31
N LYS A 24 -2.39 9.67 -5.41
CA LYS A 24 -1.57 10.86 -5.70
C LYS A 24 -1.61 11.86 -4.55
N LEU A 25 -2.79 12.16 -4.02
CA LEU A 25 -2.95 13.07 -2.89
C LEU A 25 -2.25 12.53 -1.64
N ILE A 26 -2.41 11.25 -1.31
CA ILE A 26 -1.72 10.58 -0.19
C ILE A 26 -0.20 10.70 -0.36
N MET A 27 0.33 10.43 -1.54
CA MET A 27 1.79 10.45 -1.79
C MET A 27 2.38 11.86 -1.81
N TYR A 28 1.59 12.87 -2.17
CA TYR A 28 2.01 14.27 -2.07
C TYR A 28 2.05 14.73 -0.60
N THR A 29 1.01 14.39 0.16
CA THR A 29 0.83 14.85 1.54
C THR A 29 1.76 14.16 2.52
N VAL A 30 2.02 12.86 2.36
CA VAL A 30 2.87 12.08 3.29
C VAL A 30 4.24 12.73 3.52
N LYS A 31 4.81 13.36 2.48
CA LYS A 31 6.15 13.95 2.50
C LYS A 31 6.25 15.30 3.22
N THR A 32 5.14 16.00 3.41
CA THR A 32 5.16 17.43 3.76
C THR A 32 4.48 17.78 5.08
N ILE A 33 3.69 16.88 5.64
CA ILE A 33 2.87 17.14 6.85
C ILE A 33 3.18 16.16 7.97
N ASP A 34 2.79 16.51 9.20
CA ASP A 34 2.73 15.59 10.33
C ASP A 34 1.45 14.74 10.25
N LEU A 35 1.61 13.44 9.96
CA LEU A 35 0.50 12.51 9.70
C LEU A 35 -0.35 12.25 10.96
N SER A 36 0.25 12.43 12.14
CA SER A 36 -0.44 12.27 13.41
C SER A 36 -1.43 13.39 13.71
N LYS A 37 -1.27 14.56 13.05
CA LYS A 37 -2.06 15.77 13.31
C LYS A 37 -2.98 16.16 12.16
N ASP A 38 -2.70 15.71 10.94
CA ASP A 38 -3.49 16.12 9.78
C ASP A 38 -4.74 15.23 9.58
N TYR A 39 -5.89 15.74 10.00
CA TYR A 39 -7.16 15.04 9.86
C TYR A 39 -7.57 14.79 8.39
N GLY A 40 -7.18 15.68 7.47
CA GLY A 40 -7.49 15.54 6.04
C GLY A 40 -6.79 14.34 5.42
N PHE A 41 -5.50 14.18 5.72
CA PHE A 41 -4.71 13.01 5.37
C PHE A 41 -5.29 11.75 5.99
N GLN A 42 -5.51 11.74 7.31
CA GLN A 42 -6.05 10.58 8.01
C GLN A 42 -7.39 10.12 7.41
N LYS A 43 -8.30 11.07 7.13
CA LYS A 43 -9.58 10.77 6.48
C LYS A 43 -9.37 10.16 5.09
N THR A 44 -8.49 10.74 4.28
CA THR A 44 -8.20 10.26 2.92
C THR A 44 -7.59 8.87 2.93
N PHE A 45 -6.57 8.66 3.77
CA PHE A 45 -5.87 7.38 3.94
C PHE A 45 -6.81 6.29 4.47
N ASN A 46 -7.62 6.59 5.50
CA ASN A 46 -8.63 5.67 6.03
C ASN A 46 -9.63 5.25 4.95
N ALA A 47 -10.10 6.19 4.11
CA ALA A 47 -11.04 5.86 3.04
C ALA A 47 -10.39 5.00 1.95
N PHE A 48 -9.16 5.32 1.56
CA PHE A 48 -8.42 4.60 0.52
C PHE A 48 -8.14 3.15 0.94
N TYR A 49 -7.58 2.95 2.14
CA TYR A 49 -7.24 1.61 2.66
C TYR A 49 -8.37 0.95 3.47
N ARG A 50 -9.55 1.56 3.51
CA ARG A 50 -10.76 1.06 4.21
C ARG A 50 -10.50 0.75 5.69
N ILE A 51 -9.82 1.64 6.40
CA ILE A 51 -9.53 1.50 7.83
C ILE A 51 -10.81 1.78 8.64
N ARG A 52 -11.38 0.74 9.25
CA ARG A 52 -12.63 0.79 10.04
C ARG A 52 -12.41 0.64 11.56
N ARG A 53 -11.24 1.07 12.05
CA ARG A 53 -10.87 1.03 13.48
C ARG A 53 -11.44 2.23 14.24
N ASN A 54 -11.53 2.13 15.57
CA ASN A 54 -11.98 3.22 16.45
C ASN A 54 -10.92 4.34 16.56
N THR A 55 -11.27 5.40 17.29
CA THR A 55 -10.42 6.58 17.46
C THR A 55 -9.11 6.24 18.17
N GLU A 56 -9.17 5.48 19.28
CA GLU A 56 -7.96 5.14 20.06
C GLU A 56 -6.93 4.39 19.21
N TRP A 57 -7.38 3.43 18.41
CA TRP A 57 -6.50 2.70 17.50
C TRP A 57 -5.90 3.62 16.42
N ARG A 58 -6.69 4.56 15.87
CA ARG A 58 -6.22 5.47 14.82
C ARG A 58 -5.18 6.44 15.37
N GLU A 59 -5.36 6.96 16.57
CA GLU A 59 -4.39 7.83 17.23
C GLU A 59 -3.04 7.12 17.39
N CYS A 60 -3.06 5.88 17.88
CA CYS A 60 -1.87 5.02 17.95
C CYS A 60 -1.25 4.81 16.56
N PHE A 61 -2.06 4.40 15.58
CA PHE A 61 -1.59 4.08 14.24
C PHE A 61 -0.91 5.28 13.55
N TYR A 62 -1.54 6.46 13.57
CA TYR A 62 -0.99 7.65 12.93
C TYR A 62 0.17 8.28 13.71
N GLY A 63 0.19 8.14 15.04
CA GLY A 63 1.38 8.45 15.84
C GLY A 63 2.58 7.59 15.44
N LEU A 64 2.38 6.27 15.33
CA LEU A 64 3.41 5.35 14.85
C LEU A 64 3.80 5.62 13.39
N PHE A 65 2.84 5.98 12.54
CA PHE A 65 3.08 6.34 11.14
C PHE A 65 4.04 7.52 11.03
N GLU A 66 3.81 8.60 11.78
CA GLU A 66 4.72 9.75 11.79
C GLU A 66 6.12 9.37 12.30
N CYS A 67 6.20 8.54 13.34
CA CYS A 67 7.47 8.03 13.86
C CYS A 67 8.20 7.16 12.83
N ALA A 68 7.51 6.23 12.19
CA ALA A 68 8.07 5.36 11.16
C ALA A 68 8.58 6.15 9.95
N LYS A 69 7.83 7.20 9.55
CA LYS A 69 8.22 8.11 8.47
C LYS A 69 9.54 8.84 8.79
N LYS A 70 9.71 9.34 10.02
CA LYS A 70 10.92 10.07 10.43
C LYS A 70 12.15 9.18 10.63
N ASN A 71 11.93 7.97 11.15
CA ASN A 71 13.01 7.08 11.58
C ASN A 71 13.27 5.93 10.60
N HIS A 72 12.52 5.84 9.50
CA HIS A 72 12.62 4.78 8.49
C HIS A 72 12.53 3.37 9.09
N PHE A 73 11.55 3.15 9.96
CA PHE A 73 11.34 1.84 10.59
C PHE A 73 11.07 0.74 9.55
N SER A 74 11.64 -0.43 9.79
CA SER A 74 11.37 -1.66 9.05
C SER A 74 9.95 -2.18 9.32
N PHE A 75 9.49 -3.10 8.46
CA PHE A 75 8.23 -3.81 8.69
C PHE A 75 8.19 -4.51 10.05
N GLU A 76 9.29 -5.15 10.46
CA GLU A 76 9.40 -5.85 11.74
C GLU A 76 9.27 -4.89 12.93
N GLU A 77 9.89 -3.73 12.86
CA GLU A 77 9.77 -2.73 13.93
C GLU A 77 8.35 -2.19 14.04
N VAL A 78 7.71 -1.86 12.91
CA VAL A 78 6.34 -1.32 12.90
C VAL A 78 5.34 -2.36 13.40
N ILE A 79 5.41 -3.62 12.96
CA ILE A 79 4.44 -4.64 13.39
C ILE A 79 4.56 -4.96 14.88
N ASN A 80 5.80 -5.00 15.43
CA ASN A 80 6.00 -5.20 16.87
C ASN A 80 5.49 -4.02 17.69
N LYS A 81 5.75 -2.78 17.26
CA LYS A 81 5.25 -1.57 17.94
C LYS A 81 3.73 -1.51 17.90
N LEU A 82 3.11 -1.77 16.74
CA LEU A 82 1.66 -1.75 16.61
C LEU A 82 1.00 -2.87 17.44
N TYR A 83 1.63 -4.04 17.53
CA TYR A 83 1.17 -5.10 18.42
C TYR A 83 1.25 -4.72 19.90
N ALA A 84 2.35 -4.10 20.34
CA ALA A 84 2.51 -3.67 21.73
C ALA A 84 1.40 -2.70 22.18
N GLU A 85 0.96 -1.82 21.28
CA GLU A 85 -0.08 -0.83 21.56
C GLU A 85 -1.50 -1.38 21.40
N THR A 86 -1.74 -2.27 20.43
CA THR A 86 -3.10 -2.68 20.04
C THR A 86 -3.47 -4.11 20.42
N GLY A 87 -2.49 -4.93 20.83
CA GLY A 87 -2.65 -6.37 21.07
C GLY A 87 -2.95 -7.22 19.83
N ASN A 88 -2.95 -6.62 18.63
CA ASN A 88 -3.34 -7.27 17.38
C ASN A 88 -2.18 -7.38 16.39
N VAL A 89 -2.11 -8.48 15.64
CA VAL A 89 -1.11 -8.68 14.58
C VAL A 89 -1.64 -8.05 13.28
N GLU A 90 -1.27 -6.79 13.04
CA GLU A 90 -1.86 -5.93 12.00
C GLU A 90 -1.00 -5.85 10.71
N ALA A 91 -0.53 -7.00 10.20
CA ALA A 91 0.41 -7.09 9.07
C ALA A 91 0.00 -6.28 7.82
N SER A 92 -1.29 -6.28 7.48
CA SER A 92 -1.77 -5.53 6.32
C SER A 92 -1.64 -4.01 6.52
N PHE A 93 -2.04 -3.48 7.68
CA PHE A 93 -1.90 -2.05 7.96
C PHE A 93 -0.44 -1.63 8.12
N THR A 94 0.41 -2.48 8.71
CA THR A 94 1.86 -2.29 8.73
C THR A 94 2.42 -2.13 7.32
N SER A 95 2.11 -3.04 6.39
CA SER A 95 2.62 -2.93 5.02
C SER A 95 2.12 -1.69 4.28
N LYS A 96 0.86 -1.27 4.50
CA LYS A 96 0.27 -0.08 3.88
C LYS A 96 0.92 1.20 4.39
N MET A 97 1.31 1.22 5.66
CA MET A 97 2.12 2.29 6.24
C MET A 97 3.50 2.35 5.55
N ILE A 98 4.23 1.24 5.53
CA ILE A 98 5.57 1.15 4.92
C ILE A 98 5.52 1.53 3.44
N ALA A 99 4.60 0.96 2.66
CA ALA A 99 4.39 1.24 1.24
C ALA A 99 3.99 2.69 0.92
N THR A 100 3.51 3.43 1.92
CA THR A 100 3.17 4.86 1.76
C THR A 100 4.35 5.76 2.12
N ILE A 101 5.21 5.33 3.03
CA ILE A 101 6.49 5.99 3.33
C ILE A 101 7.47 5.77 2.16
N ASP A 102 7.55 4.53 1.69
CA ASP A 102 8.43 4.06 0.63
C ASP A 102 7.61 3.37 -0.48
N PRO A 103 7.35 4.05 -1.61
CA PRO A 103 6.58 3.51 -2.73
C PRO A 103 7.21 2.28 -3.40
N ASP A 104 8.47 1.99 -3.15
CA ASP A 104 9.14 0.80 -3.70
C ASP A 104 8.92 -0.43 -2.81
N LYS A 105 8.14 -0.29 -1.72
CA LYS A 105 7.74 -1.40 -0.86
C LYS A 105 6.37 -1.97 -1.23
N PRO A 106 6.23 -3.31 -1.34
CA PRO A 106 4.97 -3.93 -1.73
C PRO A 106 3.95 -3.91 -0.58
N ILE A 107 2.67 -4.08 -0.93
CA ILE A 107 1.59 -4.14 0.05
C ILE A 107 1.24 -5.59 0.38
N TRP A 108 1.10 -5.86 1.67
CA TRP A 108 0.43 -7.04 2.17
C TRP A 108 -1.09 -6.84 2.14
N ASP A 109 -1.77 -7.64 1.32
CA ASP A 109 -3.23 -7.78 1.33
C ASP A 109 -3.63 -9.24 1.05
N GLN A 110 -4.89 -9.60 1.32
CA GLN A 110 -5.38 -10.97 1.15
C GLN A 110 -5.22 -11.47 -0.30
N TYR A 111 -5.41 -10.60 -1.29
CA TYR A 111 -5.26 -10.97 -2.71
C TYR A 111 -3.80 -11.19 -3.10
N VAL A 112 -2.87 -10.41 -2.53
CA VAL A 112 -1.42 -10.62 -2.73
C VAL A 112 -1.03 -11.96 -2.12
N LEU A 113 -1.44 -12.22 -0.87
CA LEU A 113 -1.18 -13.51 -0.23
C LEU A 113 -1.74 -14.69 -1.05
N HIS A 114 -2.98 -14.58 -1.51
CA HIS A 114 -3.63 -15.61 -2.32
C HIS A 114 -2.88 -15.86 -3.64
N ASN A 115 -2.60 -14.79 -4.40
CA ASN A 115 -1.91 -14.88 -5.69
C ASN A 115 -0.47 -15.43 -5.55
N LEU A 116 0.17 -15.23 -4.40
CA LEU A 116 1.52 -15.74 -4.12
C LEU A 116 1.54 -17.09 -3.38
N GLY A 117 0.37 -17.67 -3.07
CA GLY A 117 0.29 -18.91 -2.30
C GLY A 117 0.86 -18.80 -0.88
N LEU A 118 0.78 -17.61 -0.29
CA LEU A 118 1.27 -17.30 1.06
C LEU A 118 0.11 -17.27 2.05
N GLU A 119 0.38 -17.68 3.29
CA GLU A 119 -0.64 -17.73 4.35
C GLU A 119 0.00 -17.45 5.70
N LEU A 120 -0.63 -16.58 6.49
CA LEU A 120 -0.20 -16.28 7.86
C LEU A 120 -0.47 -17.47 8.77
N LYS A 121 0.57 -17.98 9.42
CA LYS A 121 0.55 -19.14 10.32
C LYS A 121 1.03 -18.78 11.73
N GLY A 122 0.67 -19.61 12.70
CA GLY A 122 1.08 -19.47 14.10
C GLY A 122 -0.10 -19.62 15.06
N LYS A 123 0.15 -20.24 16.21
CA LYS A 123 -0.86 -20.45 17.27
C LYS A 123 -0.90 -19.27 18.24
N THR A 124 0.25 -18.67 18.51
CA THR A 124 0.37 -17.49 19.38
C THR A 124 0.57 -16.21 18.57
N SER A 125 0.26 -15.05 19.16
CA SER A 125 0.52 -13.76 18.54
C SER A 125 2.01 -13.58 18.20
N GLN A 126 2.93 -14.05 19.04
CA GLN A 126 4.36 -13.95 18.79
C GLN A 126 4.81 -14.80 17.61
N GLU A 127 4.28 -16.03 17.49
CA GLU A 127 4.53 -16.88 16.32
C GLU A 127 3.99 -16.23 15.04
N ARG A 128 2.78 -15.65 15.11
CA ARG A 128 2.17 -14.94 13.98
C ARG A 128 2.98 -13.71 13.57
N ILE A 129 3.52 -12.94 14.51
CA ILE A 129 4.40 -11.79 14.20
C ILE A 129 5.66 -12.26 13.49
N LYS A 130 6.36 -13.26 14.03
CA LYS A 130 7.56 -13.83 13.40
C LYS A 130 7.26 -14.35 12.00
N ASN A 131 6.14 -15.04 11.83
CA ASN A 131 5.73 -15.53 10.52
C ASN A 131 5.33 -14.40 9.56
N ALA A 132 4.73 -13.33 10.04
CA ALA A 132 4.42 -12.15 9.24
C ALA A 132 5.70 -11.47 8.71
N VAL A 133 6.75 -11.34 9.52
CA VAL A 133 8.04 -10.80 9.05
C VAL A 133 8.61 -11.68 7.92
N VAL A 134 8.60 -13.00 8.10
CA VAL A 134 9.05 -13.96 7.07
C VAL A 134 8.22 -13.84 5.78
N ILE A 135 6.90 -13.75 5.89
CA ILE A 135 6.02 -13.62 4.72
C ILE A 135 6.26 -12.29 4.01
N TYR A 136 6.41 -11.18 4.75
CA TYR A 136 6.66 -9.89 4.12
C TYR A 136 7.96 -9.90 3.32
N TYR A 137 9.03 -10.48 3.87
CA TYR A 137 10.28 -10.70 3.14
C TYR A 137 10.09 -11.55 1.87
N ARG A 138 9.22 -12.58 1.91
CA ARG A 138 8.89 -13.37 0.72
C ARG A 138 8.10 -12.59 -0.33
N ILE A 139 7.25 -11.65 0.09
CA ILE A 139 6.55 -10.73 -0.82
C ILE A 139 7.58 -9.80 -1.48
N GLU A 140 8.48 -9.18 -0.70
CA GLU A 140 9.55 -8.33 -1.24
C GLU A 140 10.40 -9.08 -2.27
N ASN A 141 10.90 -10.27 -1.93
CA ASN A 141 11.66 -11.10 -2.87
C ASN A 141 10.86 -11.50 -4.12
N TRP A 142 9.55 -11.73 -4.00
CA TRP A 142 8.73 -12.04 -5.17
C TRP A 142 8.66 -10.83 -6.11
N PHE A 143 8.45 -9.62 -5.58
CA PHE A 143 8.45 -8.40 -6.38
C PHE A 143 9.82 -8.16 -7.01
N ASP A 144 10.91 -8.30 -6.25
CA ASP A 144 12.27 -8.12 -6.77
C ASP A 144 12.54 -9.04 -7.96
N ASN A 145 12.14 -10.31 -7.87
CA ASN A 145 12.30 -11.28 -8.96
C ASN A 145 11.34 -10.99 -10.13
N TYR A 146 10.07 -10.73 -9.86
CA TYR A 146 9.06 -10.50 -10.88
C TYR A 146 9.39 -9.27 -11.72
N LEU A 147 9.87 -8.19 -11.09
CA LEU A 147 10.24 -6.94 -11.78
C LEU A 147 11.43 -7.07 -12.74
N GLN A 148 12.19 -8.18 -12.70
CA GLN A 148 13.24 -8.48 -13.67
C GLN A 148 12.74 -9.26 -14.90
N THR A 149 11.46 -9.61 -14.96
CA THR A 149 10.89 -10.40 -16.05
C THR A 149 10.38 -9.52 -17.20
N ASP A 150 10.40 -10.07 -18.43
CA ASP A 150 9.79 -9.43 -19.59
C ASP A 150 8.29 -9.19 -19.37
N GLU A 151 7.60 -10.12 -18.70
CA GLU A 151 6.18 -9.99 -18.35
C GLU A 151 5.92 -8.75 -17.47
N ALA A 152 6.76 -8.49 -16.47
CA ALA A 152 6.61 -7.29 -15.65
C ALA A 152 6.84 -6.02 -16.45
N TYR A 153 7.84 -6.00 -17.34
CA TYR A 153 8.08 -4.88 -18.23
C TYR A 153 6.88 -4.58 -19.13
N GLU A 154 6.31 -5.61 -19.77
CA GLU A 154 5.13 -5.48 -20.63
C GLU A 154 3.91 -4.95 -19.86
N ASN A 155 3.65 -5.51 -18.67
CA ASN A 155 2.55 -5.07 -17.81
C ASN A 155 2.69 -3.61 -17.35
N ILE A 156 3.91 -3.18 -17.00
CA ILE A 156 4.19 -1.79 -16.62
C ILE A 156 4.00 -0.86 -17.83
N ALA A 157 4.47 -1.25 -19.00
CA ALA A 157 4.31 -0.47 -20.22
C ALA A 157 2.84 -0.35 -20.66
N GLU A 158 2.02 -1.39 -20.47
CA GLU A 158 0.57 -1.33 -20.70
C GLU A 158 -0.09 -0.40 -19.67
N PHE A 159 0.27 -0.51 -18.40
CA PHE A 159 -0.23 0.39 -17.35
C PHE A 159 0.03 1.86 -17.70
N ASP A 160 1.25 2.20 -18.11
CA ASP A 160 1.64 3.58 -18.47
C ASP A 160 0.92 4.08 -19.73
N ARG A 161 0.59 3.19 -20.68
CA ARG A 161 -0.21 3.53 -21.87
C ARG A 161 -1.66 3.87 -21.54
N TRP A 162 -2.25 3.17 -20.56
CA TRP A 162 -3.60 3.45 -20.07
C TRP A 162 -3.66 4.67 -19.16
N PHE A 163 -2.58 4.95 -18.42
CA PHE A 163 -2.52 5.99 -17.41
C PHE A 163 -1.31 6.94 -17.62
N PRO A 164 -1.23 7.65 -18.76
CA PRO A 164 -0.07 8.49 -19.10
C PRO A 164 0.20 9.61 -18.07
N ASN A 165 -0.82 10.06 -17.34
CA ASN A 165 -0.69 11.06 -16.28
C ASN A 165 -0.19 10.50 -14.93
N TYR A 166 0.00 9.18 -14.84
CA TYR A 166 0.36 8.46 -13.60
C TYR A 166 1.64 7.64 -13.73
N THR A 167 2.46 7.91 -14.74
CA THR A 167 3.76 7.24 -14.98
C THR A 167 4.76 7.43 -13.85
N TRP A 168 4.55 8.45 -13.00
CA TRP A 168 5.33 8.73 -11.79
C TRP A 168 5.19 7.66 -10.69
N LEU A 169 4.20 6.77 -10.77
CA LEU A 169 4.07 5.63 -9.86
C LEU A 169 5.29 4.70 -10.00
N SER A 170 5.76 4.15 -8.88
CA SER A 170 6.80 3.13 -8.93
C SER A 170 6.31 1.88 -9.64
N SER A 171 7.24 1.10 -10.19
CA SER A 171 6.96 -0.20 -10.79
C SER A 171 6.23 -1.13 -9.81
N VAL A 172 6.64 -1.14 -8.54
CA VAL A 172 5.98 -1.90 -7.47
C VAL A 172 4.51 -1.52 -7.33
N LYS A 173 4.18 -0.21 -7.33
CA LYS A 173 2.79 0.22 -7.20
C LYS A 173 1.94 -0.11 -8.40
N LYS A 174 2.50 -0.02 -9.61
CA LYS A 174 1.79 -0.45 -10.84
C LYS A 174 1.41 -1.93 -10.74
N ILE A 175 2.33 -2.78 -10.28
CA ILE A 175 2.06 -4.20 -10.06
C ILE A 175 1.09 -4.44 -8.90
N ASP A 176 1.20 -3.72 -7.77
CA ASP A 176 0.22 -3.80 -6.66
C ASP A 176 -1.22 -3.55 -7.16
N TYR A 177 -1.42 -2.53 -8.01
CA TYR A 177 -2.73 -2.22 -8.59
C TYR A 177 -3.26 -3.36 -9.46
N LEU A 178 -2.42 -3.96 -10.30
CA LEU A 178 -2.80 -5.09 -11.14
C LEU A 178 -3.18 -6.32 -10.30
N LEU A 179 -2.41 -6.63 -9.26
CA LEU A 179 -2.69 -7.72 -8.33
C LEU A 179 -3.99 -7.51 -7.55
N TRP A 180 -4.32 -6.28 -7.14
CA TRP A 180 -5.59 -5.96 -6.48
C TRP A 180 -6.81 -6.08 -7.39
N SER A 181 -6.63 -5.91 -8.69
CA SER A 181 -7.68 -6.08 -9.69
C SER A 181 -7.97 -7.55 -10.01
N LYS A 182 -7.02 -8.46 -9.78
CA LYS A 182 -7.16 -9.91 -9.92
C LYS A 182 -7.80 -10.54 -8.66
N ARG A 183 -9.08 -10.25 -8.46
CA ARG A 183 -9.89 -10.78 -7.34
C ARG A 183 -10.50 -12.15 -7.64
#